data_AF-A0A7S1WS94-F1
#
_entry.id   AF-A0A7S1WS94-F1
#
_cell.length_a   1.000
_cell.length_b   1.000
_cell.length_c   1.000
_cell.angle_alpha   90.00
_cell.angle_beta   90.00
_cell.angle_gamma   90.00
#
_symmetry.space_group_name_H-M   'P 1'
#
loop_
_entity.id
_entity.type
_entity.pdbx_description
1 polymer ?
#
loop_
_entity_poly.entity_id
_entity_poly.type
_entity_poly.pdbx_seq_one_letter_code
_entity_poly.pdbx_strand_id
1 'polypeptide(L)'
;QEVQQEEEPGRGREAWLELSAAAEAADYGRAVERLARGLGMQDPQQLLPLLRGSLQEVLRLQDEADGRVKERREQAGSAFQRFAGPGQEPDAGEEALELPAARRWRRTLRAMFDADAAEAMLSELRVLYADDSFQAASRFMNDGWLAQESVRYAEQVKDIDRLCLRHVLGAVLQRYGFSPDMKGSKEVHNIITDLASKNKKLRDKQREVQGLVYSCFPNLGCNG
;
A
#
# COMPACT_ATOMS: atom_id res chain seq x y z
N GLN A 1 41.65 16.48 37.92
CA GLN A 1 41.73 17.26 36.67
C GLN A 1 40.50 16.90 35.86
N GLU A 2 39.43 17.68 36.03
CA GLU A 2 38.25 17.58 35.18
C GLU A 2 38.57 18.24 33.84
N VAL A 3 38.66 17.44 32.78
CA VAL A 3 38.77 17.95 31.42
C VAL A 3 37.38 18.49 31.08
N GLN A 4 37.20 19.80 31.25
CA GLN A 4 36.07 20.53 30.69
C GLN A 4 36.18 20.44 29.16
N GLN A 5 35.49 19.46 28.58
CA GLN A 5 35.24 19.45 27.14
C GLN A 5 34.26 20.59 26.88
N GLU A 6 34.76 21.72 26.39
CA GLU A 6 33.94 22.77 25.79
C GLU A 6 33.15 22.13 24.64
N GLU A 7 31.88 21.80 24.89
CA GLU A 7 30.96 21.39 23.85
C GLU A 7 30.80 22.56 22.87
N GLU A 8 31.44 22.46 21.70
CA GLU A 8 31.27 23.48 20.67
C GLU A 8 29.78 23.59 20.28
N PRO A 9 29.15 24.76 20.49
CA PRO A 9 27.70 24.94 20.34
C PRO A 9 27.18 24.77 18.90
N GLY A 10 28.06 24.51 17.91
CA GLY A 10 27.70 24.25 16.51
C GLY A 10 27.51 22.79 16.14
N ARG A 11 28.11 21.84 16.88
CA ARG A 11 28.26 20.45 16.42
C ARG A 11 26.94 19.69 16.29
N GLY A 12 25.99 19.99 17.19
CA GLY A 12 24.67 19.37 17.15
C GLY A 12 23.84 19.78 15.92
N ARG A 13 23.90 21.06 15.53
CA ARG A 13 23.10 21.58 14.42
C ARG A 13 23.55 21.01 13.07
N GLU A 14 24.85 20.86 12.88
CA GLU A 14 25.41 20.31 11.65
C GLU A 14 24.99 18.84 11.42
N ALA A 15 25.00 18.02 12.48
CA ALA A 15 24.57 16.63 12.41
C ALA A 15 23.09 16.49 11.98
N TRP A 16 22.20 17.37 12.46
CA TRP A 16 20.80 17.38 12.06
C TRP A 16 20.59 17.82 10.61
N LEU A 17 21.40 18.77 10.11
CA LEU A 17 21.36 19.18 8.71
C LEU A 17 21.82 18.05 7.79
N GLU A 18 22.87 17.32 8.16
CA GLU A 18 23.33 16.14 7.41
C GLU A 18 22.28 15.03 7.40
N LEU A 19 21.59 14.80 8.53
CA LEU A 19 20.51 13.83 8.62
C LEU A 19 19.35 14.22 7.69
N SER A 20 18.95 15.50 7.69
CA SER A 20 17.90 16.00 6.80
C SER A 20 18.28 15.83 5.33
N ALA A 21 19.51 16.21 4.96
CA ALA A 21 20.00 16.06 3.60
C ALA A 21 20.05 14.59 3.14
N ALA A 22 20.46 13.66 4.02
CA ALA A 22 20.45 12.23 3.72
C ALA A 22 19.02 11.70 3.51
N ALA A 23 18.07 12.12 4.36
CA ALA A 23 16.67 11.74 4.24
C ALA A 23 16.03 12.29 2.94
N GLU A 24 16.32 13.53 2.57
CA GLU A 24 15.87 14.16 1.31
C GLU A 24 16.44 13.44 0.08
N ALA A 25 17.68 12.96 0.17
CA ALA A 25 18.32 12.16 -0.87
C ALA A 25 17.87 10.68 -0.90
N ALA A 26 16.97 10.27 -0.01
CA ALA A 26 16.59 8.87 0.23
C ALA A 26 17.80 7.94 0.54
N ASP A 27 18.89 8.49 1.05
CA ASP A 27 20.07 7.75 1.52
C ASP A 27 19.85 7.34 2.99
N TYR A 28 18.97 6.36 3.17
CA TYR A 28 18.58 5.89 4.51
C TYR A 28 19.73 5.20 5.26
N GLY A 29 20.71 4.63 4.54
CA GLY A 29 21.91 4.08 5.15
C GLY A 29 22.70 5.16 5.89
N ARG A 30 23.00 6.26 5.18
CA ARG A 30 23.67 7.42 5.78
C ARG A 30 22.84 8.08 6.88
N ALA A 31 21.52 8.16 6.71
CA ALA A 31 20.64 8.72 7.72
C ALA A 31 20.68 7.91 9.03
N VAL A 32 20.60 6.58 8.93
CA VAL A 32 20.68 5.66 10.08
C VAL A 32 22.04 5.76 10.77
N GLU A 33 23.14 5.77 10.02
CA GLU A 33 24.49 5.94 10.60
C GLU A 33 24.64 7.25 11.37
N ARG A 34 24.14 8.36 10.80
CA ARG A 34 24.21 9.69 11.44
C ARG A 34 23.35 9.74 12.69
N LEU A 35 22.15 9.18 12.64
CA LEU A 35 21.25 9.10 13.80
C LEU A 35 21.84 8.23 14.92
N ALA A 36 22.37 7.05 14.60
CA ALA A 36 23.01 6.16 15.56
C ALA A 36 24.19 6.86 16.25
N ARG A 37 25.07 7.49 15.46
CA ARG A 37 26.22 8.24 15.98
C ARG A 37 25.78 9.41 16.87
N GLY A 38 24.77 10.17 16.45
CA GLY A 38 24.24 11.31 17.21
C GLY A 38 23.64 10.90 18.56
N LEU A 39 23.12 9.67 18.66
CA LEU A 39 22.58 9.09 19.89
C LEU A 39 23.61 8.29 20.70
N GLY A 40 24.88 8.24 20.26
CA GLY A 40 25.93 7.46 20.91
C GLY A 40 25.76 5.95 20.80
N MET A 41 24.97 5.47 19.83
CA MET A 41 24.75 4.05 19.58
C MET A 41 25.87 3.49 18.69
N GLN A 42 26.42 2.33 19.08
CA GLN A 42 27.49 1.67 18.33
C GLN A 42 26.95 0.71 17.26
N ASP A 43 25.75 0.18 17.49
CA ASP A 43 25.06 -0.75 16.60
C ASP A 43 23.76 -0.12 16.09
N PRO A 44 23.58 0.03 14.77
CA PRO A 44 22.33 0.50 14.18
C PRO A 44 21.07 -0.25 14.64
N GLN A 45 21.18 -1.53 15.02
CA GLN A 45 20.02 -2.29 15.53
C GLN A 45 19.45 -1.71 16.83
N GLN A 46 20.27 -0.97 17.60
CA GLN A 46 19.82 -0.26 18.81
C GLN A 46 18.84 0.86 18.50
N LEU A 47 18.75 1.31 17.24
CA LEU A 47 17.74 2.28 16.80
C LEU A 47 16.35 1.66 16.67
N LEU A 48 16.22 0.34 16.53
CA LEU A 48 14.93 -0.30 16.23
C LEU A 48 13.83 0.01 17.26
N PRO A 49 14.08 -0.02 18.59
CA PRO A 49 13.06 0.36 19.56
C PRO A 49 12.63 1.83 19.42
N LEU A 50 13.58 2.73 19.15
CA LEU A 50 13.29 4.15 18.95
C LEU A 50 12.48 4.38 17.67
N LEU A 51 12.92 3.80 16.54
CA LEU A 51 12.23 3.92 15.26
C LEU A 51 10.81 3.35 15.35
N ARG A 52 10.64 2.21 16.02
CA ARG A 52 9.32 1.63 16.29
C ARG A 52 8.44 2.57 17.11
N GLY A 53 8.97 3.13 18.21
CA GLY A 53 8.24 4.07 19.06
C GLY A 53 7.85 5.35 18.32
N SER A 54 8.79 5.93 17.56
CA SER A 54 8.56 7.12 16.73
C SER A 54 7.51 6.87 15.66
N LEU A 55 7.54 5.72 14.99
CA LEU A 55 6.54 5.33 14.00
C LEU A 55 5.15 5.17 14.62
N GLN A 56 5.07 4.53 15.78
CA GLN A 56 3.80 4.42 16.53
C GLN A 56 3.24 5.79 16.91
N GLU A 57 4.10 6.72 17.32
CA GLU A 57 3.70 8.06 17.70
C GLU A 57 3.25 8.89 16.49
N VAL A 58 3.94 8.81 15.35
CA VAL A 58 3.52 9.44 14.09
C VAL A 58 2.13 8.95 13.67
N LEU A 59 1.88 7.64 13.77
CA LEU A 59 0.57 7.06 13.45
C LEU A 59 -0.52 7.53 14.42
N ARG A 60 -0.20 7.63 15.72
CA ARG A 60 -1.10 8.18 16.74
C ARG A 60 -1.48 9.63 16.41
N LEU A 61 -0.52 10.47 16.05
CA LEU A 61 -0.74 11.87 15.69
C LEU A 61 -1.59 12.00 14.41
N GLN A 62 -1.40 11.13 13.42
CA GLN A 62 -2.24 11.05 12.23
C GLN A 62 -3.68 10.63 12.57
N ASP A 63 -3.86 9.60 13.40
CA ASP A 63 -5.19 9.16 13.86
C ASP A 63 -5.95 10.32 14.54
N GLU A 64 -5.28 11.11 15.39
CA GLU A 64 -5.87 12.27 16.04
C GLU A 64 -6.19 13.41 15.06
N ALA A 65 -5.34 13.62 14.06
CA ALA A 65 -5.61 14.59 13.00
C ALA A 65 -6.85 14.20 12.19
N ASP A 66 -6.95 12.93 11.76
CA ASP A 66 -8.09 12.39 11.02
C ASP A 66 -9.38 12.44 11.84
N GLY A 67 -9.30 12.08 13.13
CA GLY A 67 -10.43 12.13 14.06
C GLY A 67 -11.00 13.56 14.16
N ARG A 68 -10.12 14.56 14.34
CA ARG A 68 -10.53 15.98 14.37
C ARG A 68 -11.16 16.44 13.05
N VAL A 69 -10.68 15.96 11.90
CA VAL A 69 -11.29 16.28 10.60
C VAL A 69 -12.68 15.67 10.48
N LYS A 70 -12.85 14.42 10.94
CA LYS A 70 -14.15 13.73 10.94
C LYS A 70 -15.15 14.42 11.87
N GLU A 71 -14.76 14.71 13.11
CA GLU A 71 -15.59 15.45 14.07
C GLU A 71 -16.00 16.82 13.52
N ARG A 72 -15.08 17.56 12.89
CA ARG A 72 -15.41 18.83 12.23
C ARG A 72 -16.41 18.66 11.10
N ARG A 73 -16.32 17.60 10.30
CA ARG A 73 -17.30 17.31 9.22
C ARG A 73 -18.68 16.97 9.78
N GLU A 74 -18.73 16.22 10.88
CA GLU A 74 -19.97 15.85 11.57
C GLU A 74 -20.61 17.09 12.24
N GLN A 75 -19.82 17.89 12.96
CA GLN A 75 -20.26 19.13 13.60
C GLN A 75 -20.65 20.22 12.59
N ALA A 76 -19.95 20.29 11.44
CA ALA A 76 -20.31 21.17 10.35
C ALA A 76 -21.65 20.81 9.69
N GLY A 77 -22.30 19.72 10.13
CA GLY A 77 -23.74 19.48 10.00
C GLY A 77 -24.23 19.88 8.63
N SER A 78 -23.67 19.24 7.60
CA SER A 78 -23.93 19.62 6.21
C SER A 78 -25.44 19.64 5.98
N ALA A 79 -26.01 20.84 5.78
CA ALA A 79 -27.39 21.01 5.34
C ALA A 79 -27.69 20.20 4.05
N PHE A 80 -26.64 19.77 3.35
CA PHE A 80 -26.69 18.87 2.19
C PHE A 80 -27.01 17.41 2.54
N GLN A 81 -26.69 16.92 3.75
CA GLN A 81 -27.10 15.57 4.20
C GLN A 81 -28.62 15.45 4.37
N ARG A 82 -29.34 16.56 4.50
CA ARG A 82 -30.82 16.56 4.48
C ARG A 82 -31.41 16.44 3.07
N PHE A 83 -30.60 16.64 2.02
CA PHE A 83 -31.03 16.58 0.60
C PHE A 83 -30.62 15.29 -0.11
N ALA A 84 -29.55 14.63 0.35
CA ALA A 84 -29.21 13.29 -0.10
C ALA A 84 -30.24 12.30 0.47
N GLY A 85 -31.14 11.81 -0.38
CA GLY A 85 -32.22 10.89 0.01
C GLY A 85 -31.72 9.60 0.69
N PRO A 86 -32.63 8.81 1.30
CA PRO A 86 -32.33 7.67 2.17
C PRO A 86 -31.69 6.43 1.50
N GLY A 87 -30.88 6.58 0.45
CA GLY A 87 -30.38 5.46 -0.37
C GLY A 87 -28.85 5.34 -0.50
N GLN A 88 -28.07 6.25 0.10
CA GLN A 88 -26.62 6.19 0.02
C GLN A 88 -26.05 5.87 1.39
N GLU A 89 -26.10 4.60 1.77
CA GLU A 89 -25.31 4.14 2.91
C GLU A 89 -23.84 4.39 2.57
N PRO A 90 -23.10 5.16 3.40
CA PRO A 90 -21.68 5.26 3.23
C PRO A 90 -21.11 3.84 3.36
N ASP A 91 -20.22 3.48 2.44
CA ASP A 91 -19.42 2.24 2.37
C ASP A 91 -18.43 2.13 3.57
N ALA A 92 -18.91 2.52 4.76
CA ALA A 92 -18.22 2.57 6.03
C ALA A 92 -18.48 1.30 6.87
N GLY A 93 -19.29 0.36 6.36
CA GLY A 93 -19.73 -0.83 7.09
C GLY A 93 -18.58 -1.76 7.49
N GLU A 94 -17.60 -1.98 6.61
CA GLU A 94 -16.48 -2.89 6.91
C GLU A 94 -15.32 -2.21 7.64
N GLU A 95 -15.00 -0.94 7.33
CA GLU A 95 -13.91 -0.21 8.00
C GLU A 95 -14.24 0.17 9.46
N ALA A 96 -15.53 0.31 9.79
CA ALA A 96 -15.97 0.63 11.15
C ALA A 96 -15.83 -0.56 12.12
N LEU A 97 -15.92 -1.79 11.63
CA LEU A 97 -15.81 -3.01 12.43
C LEU A 97 -14.36 -3.44 12.68
N GLU A 98 -13.40 -2.88 11.94
CA GLU A 98 -12.00 -3.19 12.18
C GLU A 98 -11.49 -2.64 13.52
N LEU A 99 -10.72 -3.48 14.21
CA LEU A 99 -10.02 -3.09 15.43
C LEU A 99 -9.05 -1.93 15.13
N PRO A 100 -8.99 -0.89 16.01
CA PRO A 100 -8.07 0.23 15.83
C PRO A 100 -6.61 -0.19 15.62
N ALA A 101 -6.18 -1.29 16.25
CA ALA A 101 -4.84 -1.84 16.07
C ALA A 101 -4.59 -2.34 14.63
N ALA A 102 -5.57 -3.00 14.00
CA ALA A 102 -5.46 -3.49 12.63
C ALA A 102 -5.36 -2.32 11.63
N ARG A 103 -6.16 -1.26 11.83
CA ARG A 103 -6.08 -0.04 11.01
C ARG A 103 -4.71 0.62 11.09
N ARG A 104 -4.16 0.78 12.30
CA ARG A 104 -2.81 1.35 12.50
C ARG A 104 -1.74 0.51 11.80
N TRP A 105 -1.80 -0.82 11.95
CA TRP A 105 -0.86 -1.72 11.30
C TRP A 105 -0.89 -1.61 9.77
N ARG A 106 -2.09 -1.60 9.16
CA ARG A 106 -2.23 -1.40 7.70
C ARG A 106 -1.65 -0.07 7.24
N ARG A 107 -1.87 1.01 8.00
CA ARG A 107 -1.26 2.33 7.72
C ARG A 107 0.27 2.27 7.79
N THR A 108 0.82 1.56 8.77
CA THR A 108 2.27 1.34 8.87
C THR A 108 2.80 0.65 7.61
N LEU A 109 2.19 -0.46 7.22
CA LEU A 109 2.59 -1.22 6.03
C LEU A 109 2.52 -0.38 4.76
N ARG A 110 1.45 0.40 4.59
CA ARG A 110 1.29 1.31 3.45
C ARG A 110 2.32 2.43 3.43
N ALA A 111 2.66 3.00 4.58
CA ALA A 111 3.70 4.02 4.70
C ALA A 111 5.10 3.47 4.37
N MET A 112 5.30 2.17 4.57
CA MET A 112 6.53 1.45 4.23
C MET A 112 6.50 0.80 2.84
N PHE A 113 5.44 1.02 2.05
CA PHE A 113 5.29 0.39 0.74
C PHE A 113 6.14 1.12 -0.30
N ASP A 114 7.33 0.59 -0.57
CA ASP A 114 8.32 1.12 -1.51
C ASP A 114 8.49 0.21 -2.75
N ALA A 115 9.55 0.44 -3.52
CA ALA A 115 9.84 -0.33 -4.72
C ALA A 115 10.18 -1.80 -4.42
N ASP A 116 10.80 -2.10 -3.28
CA ASP A 116 11.17 -3.47 -2.90
C ASP A 116 9.93 -4.22 -2.40
N ALA A 117 9.07 -3.56 -1.61
CA ALA A 117 7.76 -4.10 -1.24
C ALA A 117 6.87 -4.38 -2.46
N ALA A 118 6.85 -3.45 -3.43
CA ALA A 118 6.12 -3.64 -4.69
C ALA A 118 6.70 -4.80 -5.52
N GLU A 119 8.03 -4.95 -5.57
CA GLU A 119 8.66 -6.09 -6.24
C GLU A 119 8.30 -7.43 -5.58
N ALA A 120 8.33 -7.49 -4.25
CA ALA A 120 7.93 -8.66 -3.49
C ALA A 120 6.46 -9.01 -3.77
N MET A 121 5.58 -8.00 -3.76
CA MET A 121 4.15 -8.16 -4.05
C MET A 121 3.92 -8.71 -5.45
N LEU A 122 4.57 -8.14 -6.48
CA LEU A 122 4.43 -8.63 -7.86
C LEU A 122 4.98 -10.05 -8.03
N SER A 123 6.03 -10.40 -7.30
CA SER A 123 6.60 -11.76 -7.33
C SER A 123 5.62 -12.76 -6.71
N GLU A 124 4.97 -12.40 -5.61
CA GLU A 124 3.92 -13.22 -5.00
C GLU A 124 2.69 -13.35 -5.92
N LEU A 125 2.24 -12.25 -6.52
CA LEU A 125 1.12 -12.28 -7.48
C LEU A 125 1.41 -13.20 -8.67
N ARG A 126 2.64 -13.17 -9.20
CA ARG A 126 3.04 -14.05 -10.28
C ARG A 126 2.89 -15.54 -9.89
N VAL A 127 3.34 -15.91 -8.70
CA VAL A 127 3.21 -17.29 -8.20
C VAL A 127 1.74 -17.68 -8.07
N LEU A 128 0.92 -16.82 -7.47
CA LEU A 128 -0.50 -17.11 -7.25
C LEU A 128 -1.32 -17.15 -8.54
N TYR A 129 -1.00 -16.33 -9.55
CA TYR A 129 -1.64 -16.42 -10.86
C TYR A 129 -1.21 -17.66 -11.65
N ALA A 130 -0.04 -18.23 -11.36
CA ALA A 130 0.40 -19.49 -11.93
C ALA A 130 -0.14 -20.72 -11.19
N ASP A 131 -0.84 -20.54 -10.06
CA ASP A 131 -1.38 -21.62 -9.24
C ASP A 131 -2.53 -22.37 -9.94
N ASP A 132 -2.59 -23.69 -9.76
CA ASP A 132 -3.58 -24.56 -10.39
C ASP A 132 -5.02 -24.16 -10.04
N SER A 133 -5.26 -23.65 -8.82
CA SER A 133 -6.59 -23.23 -8.40
C SER A 133 -7.10 -22.02 -9.19
N PHE A 134 -6.22 -21.05 -9.47
CA PHE A 134 -6.56 -19.89 -10.29
C PHE A 134 -6.74 -20.30 -11.76
N GLN A 135 -5.86 -21.15 -12.27
CA GLN A 135 -5.93 -21.68 -13.64
C GLN A 135 -7.23 -22.47 -13.89
N ALA A 136 -7.69 -23.25 -12.93
CA ALA A 136 -8.97 -23.96 -13.03
C ALA A 136 -10.16 -22.98 -13.07
N ALA A 137 -10.13 -21.95 -12.22
CA ALA A 137 -11.19 -20.95 -12.16
C ALA A 137 -11.25 -20.07 -13.42
N SER A 138 -10.08 -19.72 -14.01
CA SER A 138 -10.01 -18.96 -15.26
C SER A 138 -10.52 -19.79 -16.45
N ARG A 139 -10.20 -21.08 -16.53
CA ARG A 139 -10.76 -21.98 -17.56
C ARG A 139 -12.29 -22.06 -17.48
N PHE A 140 -12.83 -22.27 -16.28
CA PHE A 140 -14.28 -22.29 -16.07
C PHE A 140 -14.95 -20.99 -16.54
N MET A 141 -14.33 -19.85 -16.26
CA MET A 141 -14.81 -18.54 -16.73
C MET A 141 -14.76 -18.41 -18.25
N ASN A 142 -13.67 -18.83 -18.89
CA ASN A 142 -13.53 -18.80 -20.36
C ASN A 142 -14.57 -19.67 -21.07
N ASP A 143 -14.86 -20.86 -20.54
CA ASP A 143 -15.88 -21.76 -21.09
C ASP A 143 -17.28 -21.14 -20.97
N GLY A 144 -17.54 -20.44 -19.87
CA GLY A 144 -18.79 -19.71 -19.65
C GLY A 144 -19.05 -18.61 -20.68
N TRP A 145 -18.01 -17.87 -21.10
CA TRP A 145 -18.15 -16.83 -22.12
C TRP A 145 -18.47 -17.38 -23.51
N LEU A 146 -17.92 -18.55 -23.87
CA LEU A 146 -18.24 -19.20 -25.15
C LEU A 146 -19.69 -19.69 -25.21
N ALA A 147 -20.24 -20.09 -24.06
CA ALA A 147 -21.63 -20.55 -23.97
C ALA A 147 -22.65 -19.39 -23.98
N GLN A 148 -22.22 -18.15 -23.72
CA GLN A 148 -23.09 -16.99 -23.56
C GLN A 148 -22.77 -15.89 -24.58
N GLU A 149 -23.45 -15.92 -25.72
CA GLU A 149 -23.28 -14.92 -26.80
C GLU A 149 -23.51 -13.46 -26.35
N SER A 150 -24.23 -13.24 -25.24
CA SER A 150 -24.57 -11.90 -24.76
C SER A 150 -23.46 -11.21 -23.95
N VAL A 151 -22.44 -11.93 -23.48
CA VAL A 151 -21.43 -11.35 -22.58
C VAL A 151 -20.47 -10.48 -23.37
N ARG A 152 -20.52 -9.18 -23.12
CA ARG A 152 -19.69 -8.20 -23.84
C ARG A 152 -18.28 -8.14 -23.28
N TYR A 153 -17.32 -7.67 -24.08
CA TYR A 153 -15.93 -7.45 -23.64
C TYR A 153 -15.82 -6.69 -22.30
N ALA A 154 -16.60 -5.62 -22.13
CA ALA A 154 -16.59 -4.83 -20.89
C ALA A 154 -17.08 -5.61 -19.65
N GLU A 155 -17.94 -6.61 -19.83
CA GLU A 155 -18.39 -7.50 -18.76
C GLU A 155 -17.33 -8.56 -18.46
N GLN A 156 -16.71 -9.12 -19.50
CA GLN A 156 -15.59 -10.07 -19.35
C GLN A 156 -14.45 -9.46 -18.54
N VAL A 157 -14.06 -8.20 -18.82
CA VAL A 157 -13.02 -7.50 -18.04
C VAL A 157 -13.42 -7.35 -16.57
N LYS A 158 -14.70 -7.03 -16.26
CA LYS A 158 -15.17 -6.95 -14.88
C LYS A 158 -15.15 -8.31 -14.18
N ASP A 159 -15.46 -9.38 -14.90
CA ASP A 159 -15.42 -10.73 -14.36
C ASP A 159 -13.98 -11.19 -14.09
N ILE A 160 -13.03 -10.84 -14.97
CA ILE A 160 -11.59 -11.01 -14.71
C ILE A 160 -11.18 -10.28 -13.43
N ASP A 161 -11.51 -8.99 -13.31
CA ASP A 161 -11.18 -8.19 -12.14
C ASP A 161 -11.73 -8.81 -10.84
N ARG A 162 -12.99 -9.27 -10.87
CA ARG A 162 -13.62 -9.97 -9.73
C ARG A 162 -12.93 -11.29 -9.41
N LEU A 163 -12.56 -12.08 -10.42
CA LEU A 163 -11.87 -13.35 -10.21
C LEU A 163 -10.48 -13.13 -9.60
N CYS A 164 -9.71 -12.21 -10.18
CA CYS A 164 -8.40 -11.81 -9.68
C CYS A 164 -8.50 -11.31 -8.24
N LEU A 165 -9.47 -10.45 -7.94
CA LEU A 165 -9.70 -9.94 -6.59
C LEU A 165 -10.02 -11.07 -5.59
N ARG A 166 -10.96 -11.94 -5.94
CA ARG A 166 -11.43 -13.01 -5.06
C ARG A 166 -10.37 -14.08 -4.79
N HIS A 167 -9.61 -14.48 -5.81
CA HIS A 167 -8.70 -15.63 -5.71
C HIS A 167 -7.25 -15.24 -5.38
N VAL A 168 -6.81 -14.04 -5.76
CA VAL A 168 -5.39 -13.68 -5.71
C VAL A 168 -5.19 -12.33 -5.00
N LEU A 169 -5.66 -11.23 -5.59
CA LEU A 169 -5.33 -9.88 -5.13
C LEU A 169 -5.86 -9.60 -3.72
N GLY A 170 -7.07 -10.04 -3.35
CA GLY A 170 -7.67 -9.68 -2.06
C GLY A 170 -6.80 -10.07 -0.86
N ALA A 171 -6.32 -11.30 -0.83
CA ALA A 171 -5.44 -11.79 0.23
C ALA A 171 -4.06 -11.11 0.21
N VAL A 172 -3.50 -10.87 -0.98
CA VAL A 172 -2.20 -10.21 -1.14
C VAL A 172 -2.30 -8.75 -0.67
N LEU A 173 -3.33 -8.02 -1.09
CA LEU A 173 -3.56 -6.62 -0.72
C LEU A 173 -3.54 -6.44 0.81
N GLN A 174 -4.22 -7.32 1.55
CA GLN A 174 -4.23 -7.27 3.01
C GLN A 174 -2.84 -7.43 3.62
N ARG A 175 -2.00 -8.33 3.09
CA ARG A 175 -0.62 -8.53 3.58
C ARG A 175 0.26 -7.30 3.41
N TYR A 176 -0.03 -6.46 2.42
CA TYR A 176 0.66 -5.21 2.17
C TYR A 176 -0.07 -3.98 2.73
N GLY A 177 -1.11 -4.18 3.55
CA GLY A 177 -1.82 -3.11 4.25
C GLY A 177 -2.92 -2.41 3.44
N PHE A 178 -3.28 -2.93 2.27
CA PHE A 178 -4.34 -2.38 1.43
C PHE A 178 -5.69 -3.08 1.68
N SER A 179 -6.78 -2.40 1.34
CA SER A 179 -8.12 -2.98 1.40
C SER A 179 -8.25 -4.16 0.41
N PRO A 180 -8.91 -5.28 0.78
CA PRO A 180 -9.10 -6.45 -0.08
C PRO A 180 -10.17 -6.26 -1.17
N ASP A 181 -10.32 -5.03 -1.67
CA ASP A 181 -11.41 -4.62 -2.55
C ASP A 181 -10.88 -3.95 -3.83
N MET A 182 -11.80 -3.56 -4.72
CA MET A 182 -11.44 -2.85 -5.95
C MET A 182 -10.78 -1.49 -5.69
N LYS A 183 -11.07 -0.85 -4.55
CA LYS A 183 -10.49 0.43 -4.17
C LYS A 183 -9.01 0.24 -3.81
N GLY A 184 -8.69 -0.74 -2.98
CA GLY A 184 -7.32 -1.12 -2.62
C GLY A 184 -6.52 -1.60 -3.84
N SER A 185 -7.15 -2.40 -4.72
CA SER A 185 -6.54 -2.82 -5.99
C SER A 185 -6.14 -1.62 -6.86
N LYS A 186 -7.07 -0.66 -7.06
CA LYS A 186 -6.81 0.57 -7.83
C LYS A 186 -5.73 1.43 -7.18
N GLU A 187 -5.74 1.53 -5.85
CA GLU A 187 -4.74 2.29 -5.11
C GLU A 187 -3.34 1.72 -5.31
N VAL A 188 -3.18 0.40 -5.11
CA VAL A 188 -1.91 -0.28 -5.35
C VAL A 188 -1.47 -0.14 -6.80
N HIS A 189 -2.39 -0.29 -7.75
CA HIS A 189 -2.07 -0.13 -9.16
C HIS A 189 -1.47 1.26 -9.46
N ASN A 190 -2.02 2.32 -8.88
CA ASN A 190 -1.50 3.68 -9.05
C ASN A 190 -0.10 3.83 -8.43
N ILE A 191 0.11 3.31 -7.22
CA ILE A 191 1.41 3.36 -6.53
C ILE A 191 2.46 2.59 -7.33
N ILE A 192 2.17 1.35 -7.73
CA ILE A 192 3.07 0.53 -8.54
C ILE A 192 3.39 1.21 -9.86
N THR A 193 2.40 1.84 -10.51
CA THR A 193 2.62 2.56 -11.78
C THR A 193 3.55 3.76 -11.60
N ASP A 194 3.39 4.55 -10.52
CA ASP A 194 4.33 5.64 -10.21
C ASP A 194 5.74 5.09 -9.95
N LEU A 195 5.88 4.05 -9.13
CA LEU A 195 7.17 3.42 -8.84
C LEU A 195 7.82 2.83 -10.10
N ALA A 196 7.04 2.18 -10.98
CA ALA A 196 7.50 1.58 -12.23
C ALA A 196 7.92 2.62 -13.28
N SER A 197 7.42 3.86 -13.18
CA SER A 197 7.90 4.96 -14.02
C SER A 197 9.38 5.29 -13.74
N LYS A 198 9.82 5.08 -12.49
CA LYS A 198 11.18 5.38 -11.99
C LYS A 198 12.07 4.12 -11.92
N ASN A 199 11.48 2.92 -11.83
CA ASN A 199 12.20 1.66 -11.66
C ASN A 199 11.90 0.68 -12.83
N LYS A 200 12.90 0.46 -13.70
CA LYS A 200 12.78 -0.45 -14.86
C LYS A 200 12.46 -1.89 -14.45
N LYS A 201 13.12 -2.42 -13.41
CA LYS A 201 12.93 -3.80 -12.95
C LYS A 201 11.49 -4.02 -12.49
N LEU A 202 10.93 -3.06 -11.76
CA LEU A 202 9.55 -3.10 -11.31
C LEU A 202 8.56 -3.05 -12.50
N ARG A 203 8.83 -2.21 -13.50
CA ARG A 203 8.03 -2.14 -14.73
C ARG A 203 8.02 -3.45 -15.51
N ASP A 204 9.18 -4.11 -15.61
CA ASP A 204 9.30 -5.38 -16.32
C ASP A 204 8.49 -6.48 -15.58
N LYS A 205 8.56 -6.52 -14.24
CA LYS A 205 7.72 -7.41 -13.41
C LYS A 205 6.23 -7.10 -13.51
N GLN A 206 5.85 -5.83 -13.56
CA GLN A 206 4.45 -5.43 -13.74
C GLN A 206 3.91 -5.96 -15.07
N ARG A 207 4.69 -5.85 -16.14
CA ARG A 207 4.33 -6.40 -17.47
C ARG A 207 4.25 -7.92 -17.46
N GLU A 208 5.17 -8.59 -16.77
CA GLU A 208 5.17 -10.05 -16.63
C GLU A 208 3.88 -10.54 -15.96
N VAL A 209 3.50 -9.93 -14.82
CA VAL A 209 2.25 -10.26 -14.12
C VAL A 209 1.03 -9.98 -14.99
N GLN A 210 0.98 -8.82 -15.66
CA GLN A 210 -0.14 -8.49 -16.57
C GLN A 210 -0.24 -9.50 -17.72
N GLY A 211 0.89 -9.83 -18.36
CA GLY A 211 0.95 -10.81 -19.43
C GLY A 211 0.48 -12.19 -18.97
N LEU A 212 0.90 -12.61 -17.78
CA LEU A 212 0.45 -13.88 -17.18
C LEU A 212 -1.07 -13.90 -16.97
N VAL A 213 -1.63 -12.84 -16.37
CA VAL A 213 -3.08 -12.73 -16.16
C VAL A 213 -3.83 -12.84 -17.49
N TYR A 214 -3.47 -12.04 -18.50
CA TYR A 214 -4.15 -12.09 -19.80
C TYR A 214 -3.98 -13.42 -20.54
N SER A 215 -2.84 -14.11 -20.37
CA SER A 215 -2.64 -15.45 -20.95
C SER A 215 -3.61 -16.50 -20.39
N CYS A 216 -4.20 -16.25 -19.23
CA CYS A 216 -5.22 -17.12 -18.63
C CYS A 216 -6.60 -16.97 -19.28
N PHE A 217 -6.81 -15.95 -20.13
CA PHE A 217 -8.11 -15.62 -20.72
C PHE A 217 -8.06 -15.54 -22.25
N PRO A 218 -7.76 -16.66 -22.95
CA PRO A 218 -7.61 -16.66 -24.42
C PRO A 218 -8.91 -16.32 -25.16
N ASN A 219 -10.08 -16.44 -24.52
CA ASN A 219 -11.38 -16.14 -25.11
C ASN A 219 -11.85 -14.70 -24.83
N LEU A 220 -11.00 -13.86 -24.24
CA LEU A 220 -11.33 -12.45 -24.01
C LEU A 220 -11.63 -11.75 -25.35
N GLY A 221 -12.83 -11.17 -25.45
CA GLY A 221 -13.33 -10.52 -26.66
C GLY A 221 -14.02 -11.44 -27.68
N CYS A 222 -14.27 -12.72 -27.36
CA CYS A 222 -14.86 -13.68 -28.31
C CYS A 222 -16.26 -13.30 -28.84
N ASN A 223 -17.01 -12.49 -28.10
CA ASN A 223 -18.37 -12.06 -28.43
C ASN A 223 -18.46 -10.55 -28.72
N GLY A 224 -17.32 -9.91 -28.98
CA GLY A 224 -17.15 -8.46 -29.12
C GLY A 224 -17.12 -7.95 -30.55
#